data_AF-A0A413DGX8-F1
#
_entry.id   AF-A0A413DGX8-F1
#
_cell.length_a   1.000
_cell.length_b   1.000
_cell.length_c   1.000
_cell.angle_alpha   90.00
_cell.angle_beta   90.00
_cell.angle_gamma   90.00
#
_symmetry.space_group_name_H-M   'P 1'
#
loop_
_entity.id
_entity.type
_entity.pdbx_description
1 polymer ?
#
loop_
_entity_poly.entity_id
_entity_poly.type
_entity_poly.pdbx_seq_one_letter_code
_entity_poly.pdbx_strand_id
1 'polypeptide(L)'
;MQRNFRATAKPPEPKDDLLIMKKTREMIAYGHDCLYNKQFPRNQRIGNAIGAQIEKSMYEILEGLSDAAKKEHKKTALTQVDAKIYNLRQLLMIAVDPKMNTRGVLIPLDDQRRWCEKLEEMGKILGSWLNKLK
;
A
#
# COMPACT_ATOMS: atom_id res chain seq x y z
N MET A 1 6.13 -36.68 -32.05
CA MET A 1 5.68 -36.19 -30.73
C MET A 1 6.70 -35.19 -30.20
N GLN A 2 6.45 -33.88 -30.31
CA GLN A 2 7.27 -32.87 -29.64
C GLN A 2 6.69 -32.61 -28.25
N ARG A 3 7.47 -32.91 -27.21
CA ARG A 3 7.11 -32.62 -25.81
C ARG A 3 7.17 -31.10 -25.62
N ASN A 4 6.02 -30.48 -25.34
CA ASN A 4 5.90 -29.07 -25.00
C ASN A 4 6.63 -28.76 -23.68
N PHE A 5 7.93 -28.47 -23.77
CA PHE A 5 8.80 -28.10 -22.64
C PHE A 5 8.44 -26.72 -22.03
N ARG A 6 7.54 -25.96 -22.69
CA ARG A 6 7.16 -24.59 -22.29
C ARG A 6 5.99 -24.51 -21.31
N ALA A 7 5.35 -25.62 -20.96
CA ALA A 7 4.18 -25.60 -20.06
C ALA A 7 4.55 -25.61 -18.56
N THR A 8 5.82 -25.81 -18.19
CA THR A 8 6.25 -25.96 -16.79
C THR A 8 7.24 -24.90 -16.31
N ALA A 9 7.64 -23.95 -17.17
CA ALA A 9 8.52 -22.87 -16.77
C ALA A 9 7.69 -21.80 -16.03
N LYS A 10 7.81 -21.78 -14.70
CA LYS A 10 7.34 -20.67 -13.87
C LYS A 10 7.92 -19.38 -14.48
N PRO A 11 7.10 -18.36 -14.82
CA PRO A 11 7.62 -17.10 -15.33
C PRO A 11 8.65 -16.56 -14.32
N PRO A 12 9.74 -15.92 -14.80
CA PRO A 12 10.76 -15.40 -13.90
C PRO A 12 10.08 -14.51 -12.86
N GLU A 13 10.30 -14.83 -11.58
CA GLU A 13 9.83 -14.03 -10.45
C GLU A 13 10.26 -12.57 -10.73
N PRO A 14 9.33 -11.60 -10.73
CA PRO A 14 9.73 -10.20 -10.86
C PRO A 14 10.77 -9.90 -9.78
N LYS A 15 11.85 -9.18 -10.12
CA LYS A 15 12.76 -8.65 -9.09
C LYS A 15 11.91 -8.00 -7.99
N ASP A 16 12.16 -8.30 -6.72
CA ASP A 16 11.27 -7.89 -5.61
C ASP A 16 10.94 -6.38 -5.66
N ASP A 17 11.91 -5.56 -6.05
CA ASP A 17 11.79 -4.12 -6.31
C ASP A 17 10.67 -3.79 -7.33
N LEU A 18 10.55 -4.57 -8.42
CA LEU A 18 9.49 -4.41 -9.43
C LEU A 18 8.13 -4.90 -8.91
N LEU A 19 8.12 -5.98 -8.12
CA LEU A 19 6.90 -6.54 -7.56
C LEU A 19 6.28 -5.59 -6.53
N ILE A 20 7.06 -5.09 -5.58
CA ILE A 20 6.58 -4.15 -4.57
C ILE A 20 6.08 -2.86 -5.21
N MET A 21 6.77 -2.35 -6.24
CA MET A 21 6.33 -1.18 -7.00
C MET A 21 4.98 -1.38 -7.70
N LYS A 22 4.78 -2.56 -8.31
CA LYS A 22 3.49 -2.91 -8.92
C LYS A 22 2.40 -2.94 -7.85
N LYS A 23 2.64 -3.59 -6.72
CA LYS A 23 1.68 -3.72 -5.61
C LYS A 23 1.33 -2.38 -4.98
N THR A 24 2.30 -1.47 -4.84
CA THR A 24 2.05 -0.10 -4.37
C THR A 24 1.13 0.66 -5.32
N ARG A 25 1.32 0.55 -6.64
CA ARG A 25 0.41 1.18 -7.62
C ARG A 25 -1.00 0.59 -7.57
N GLU A 26 -1.12 -0.73 -7.43
CA GLU A 26 -2.42 -1.40 -7.24
C GLU A 26 -3.11 -0.96 -5.94
N MET A 27 -2.35 -0.75 -4.86
CA MET A 27 -2.84 -0.21 -3.58
C MET A 27 -3.31 1.24 -3.72
N ILE A 28 -2.55 2.09 -4.43
CA ILE A 28 -2.94 3.49 -4.70
C ILE A 28 -4.22 3.57 -5.53
N ALA A 29 -4.31 2.78 -6.61
CA ALA A 29 -5.50 2.76 -7.46
C ALA A 29 -6.75 2.38 -6.64
N TYR A 30 -6.64 1.31 -5.85
CA TYR A 30 -7.71 0.89 -4.96
C TYR A 30 -8.06 1.95 -3.90
N GLY A 31 -7.06 2.61 -3.34
CA GLY A 31 -7.26 3.66 -2.37
C GLY A 31 -8.00 4.87 -2.94
N HIS A 32 -7.68 5.24 -4.18
CA HIS A 32 -8.43 6.27 -4.91
C HIS A 32 -9.89 5.87 -5.13
N ASP A 33 -10.16 4.64 -5.54
CA ASP A 33 -11.54 4.15 -5.69
C ASP A 33 -12.33 4.28 -4.38
N CYS A 34 -11.69 3.99 -3.24
CA CYS A 34 -12.31 4.14 -1.91
C CYS A 34 -12.53 5.61 -1.53
N LEU A 35 -11.52 6.47 -1.68
CA LEU A 35 -11.55 7.87 -1.25
C LEU A 35 -12.43 8.75 -2.15
N TYR A 36 -12.53 8.43 -3.44
CA TYR A 36 -13.30 9.21 -4.41
C TYR A 36 -14.66 8.60 -4.74
N ASN A 37 -15.07 7.54 -4.01
CA ASN A 37 -16.43 7.04 -4.03
C ASN A 37 -17.42 8.15 -3.64
N LYS A 38 -18.64 8.12 -4.22
CA LYS A 38 -19.71 9.12 -3.99
C LYS A 38 -20.07 9.28 -2.50
N GLN A 39 -19.84 8.25 -1.68
CA GLN A 39 -20.13 8.27 -0.24
C GLN A 39 -19.10 9.08 0.57
N PHE A 40 -17.88 9.27 0.06
CA PHE A 40 -16.82 9.94 0.82
C PHE A 40 -16.98 11.48 0.75
N PRO A 41 -17.18 12.17 1.88
CA PRO A 41 -17.42 13.61 1.89
C PRO A 41 -16.25 14.41 1.29
N ARG A 42 -16.54 15.39 0.42
CA ARG A 42 -15.49 16.23 -0.22
C ARG A 42 -14.63 16.99 0.80
N ASN A 43 -15.25 17.49 1.86
CA ASN A 43 -14.56 18.22 2.94
C ASN A 43 -13.61 17.33 3.76
N GLN A 44 -13.75 16.00 3.70
CA GLN A 44 -12.85 15.05 4.37
C GLN A 44 -11.64 14.66 3.50
N ARG A 45 -11.53 15.20 2.28
CA ARG A 45 -10.45 14.93 1.31
C ARG A 45 -9.45 16.07 1.13
N ILE A 46 -9.55 17.12 1.94
CA ILE A 46 -8.77 18.35 1.77
C ILE A 46 -8.05 18.74 3.06
N GLY A 47 -6.97 19.51 2.92
CA GLY A 47 -6.20 20.04 4.05
C GLY A 47 -5.68 18.93 4.97
N ASN A 48 -5.99 19.03 6.26
CA ASN A 48 -5.54 18.09 7.29
C ASN A 48 -6.59 16.99 7.59
N ALA A 49 -7.62 16.85 6.76
CA ALA A 49 -8.64 15.83 6.95
C ALA A 49 -8.10 14.41 6.75
N ILE A 50 -8.79 13.41 7.32
CA ILE A 50 -8.32 12.02 7.33
C ILE A 50 -8.13 11.46 5.92
N GLY A 51 -8.99 11.78 4.96
CA GLY A 51 -8.84 11.34 3.57
C GLY A 51 -7.59 11.91 2.90
N ALA A 52 -7.27 13.18 3.15
CA ALA A 52 -6.03 13.81 2.66
C ALA A 52 -4.78 13.19 3.30
N GLN A 53 -4.83 12.84 4.59
CA GLN A 53 -3.73 12.15 5.27
C GLN A 53 -3.52 10.73 4.74
N ILE A 54 -4.60 9.99 4.47
CA ILE A 54 -4.55 8.67 3.85
C ILE A 54 -3.91 8.77 2.47
N GLU A 55 -4.40 9.68 1.62
CA GLU A 55 -3.87 9.89 0.27
C GLU A 55 -2.38 10.24 0.29
N LYS A 56 -1.99 11.20 1.14
CA LYS A 56 -0.59 11.56 1.35
C LYS A 56 0.24 10.35 1.74
N SER A 57 -0.21 9.56 2.72
CA SER A 57 0.53 8.38 3.19
C SER A 57 0.70 7.33 2.09
N MET A 58 -0.24 7.18 1.15
CA MET A 58 -0.07 6.28 0.01
C MET A 58 1.09 6.71 -0.90
N TYR A 59 1.16 8.01 -1.21
CA TYR A 59 2.21 8.54 -2.09
C TYR A 59 3.59 8.56 -1.41
N GLU A 60 3.64 8.83 -0.11
CA GLU A 60 4.91 8.75 0.64
C GLU A 60 5.49 7.32 0.68
N ILE A 61 4.65 6.28 0.64
CA ILE A 61 5.11 4.89 0.49
C ILE A 61 5.74 4.69 -0.89
N LEU A 62 5.11 5.18 -1.95
CA LEU A 62 5.63 5.09 -3.32
C LEU A 62 6.95 5.86 -3.48
N GLU A 63 7.03 7.07 -2.92
CA GLU A 63 8.24 7.90 -2.90
C GLU A 63 9.37 7.18 -2.16
N GLY A 64 9.12 6.70 -0.94
CA GLY A 64 10.13 5.98 -0.15
C GLY A 64 10.66 4.72 -0.84
N LEU A 65 9.80 3.96 -1.52
CA LEU A 65 10.23 2.82 -2.34
C LEU A 65 11.07 3.25 -3.54
N SER A 66 10.73 4.37 -4.16
CA SER A 66 11.42 4.89 -5.35
C SER A 66 12.83 5.37 -4.99
N ASP A 67 12.95 5.99 -3.83
CA ASP A 67 14.22 6.37 -3.22
C ASP A 67 15.06 5.15 -2.85
N ALA A 68 14.46 4.17 -2.17
CA ALA A 68 15.16 2.95 -1.76
C ALA A 68 15.71 2.15 -2.96
N ALA A 69 15.03 2.18 -4.10
CA ALA A 69 15.49 1.52 -5.31
C ALA A 69 16.82 2.11 -5.83
N LYS A 70 17.07 3.40 -5.62
CA LYS A 70 18.23 4.15 -6.14
C LYS A 70 19.39 4.28 -5.14
N LYS A 71 19.15 4.09 -3.85
CA LYS A 71 20.15 4.28 -2.78
C LYS A 71 21.08 3.06 -2.63
N GLU A 72 22.34 3.30 -2.26
CA GLU A 72 23.27 2.25 -1.83
C GLU A 72 22.86 1.68 -0.47
N HIS A 73 22.49 2.54 0.49
CA HIS A 73 22.02 2.14 1.82
C HIS A 73 20.49 1.92 1.85
N LYS A 74 20.04 0.82 1.25
CA LYS A 74 18.60 0.51 1.09
C LYS A 74 17.87 0.22 2.40
N LYS A 75 18.54 -0.37 3.39
CA LYS A 75 17.92 -0.86 4.64
C LYS A 75 17.14 0.23 5.38
N THR A 76 17.77 1.37 5.67
CA THR A 76 17.11 2.47 6.39
C THR A 76 15.91 3.02 5.64
N ALA A 77 16.02 3.19 4.32
CA ALA A 77 14.92 3.67 3.49
C ALA A 77 13.74 2.68 3.50
N LEU A 78 14.01 1.37 3.41
CA LEU A 78 12.97 0.34 3.46
C LEU A 78 12.33 0.22 4.85
N THR A 79 13.07 0.40 5.95
CA THR A 79 12.47 0.48 7.30
C THR A 79 11.54 1.69 7.44
N GLN A 80 11.89 2.83 6.85
CA GLN A 80 11.00 3.99 6.84
C GLN A 80 9.72 3.73 6.03
N VAL A 81 9.82 3.00 4.91
CA VAL A 81 8.63 2.57 4.15
C VAL A 81 7.74 1.65 5.00
N ASP A 82 8.32 0.69 5.73
CA ASP A 82 7.57 -0.22 6.60
C ASP A 82 6.77 0.56 7.67
N ALA A 83 7.39 1.56 8.29
CA ALA A 83 6.72 2.45 9.24
C ALA A 83 5.56 3.23 8.58
N LYS A 84 5.70 3.67 7.33
CA LYS A 84 4.61 4.33 6.58
C LYS A 84 3.47 3.39 6.22
N ILE A 85 3.77 2.12 5.89
CA ILE A 85 2.73 1.09 5.67
C ILE A 85 1.93 0.87 6.97
N TYR A 86 2.62 0.78 8.11
CA TYR A 86 1.97 0.69 9.41
C TYR A 86 1.09 1.91 9.71
N ASN A 87 1.60 3.13 9.47
CA ASN A 87 0.85 4.36 9.66
C ASN A 87 -0.43 4.41 8.81
N LEU A 88 -0.35 4.02 7.53
CA LEU A 88 -1.51 3.95 6.66
C LEU A 88 -2.57 2.99 7.21
N ARG A 89 -2.19 1.83 7.77
CA ARG A 89 -3.15 0.93 8.44
C ARG A 89 -3.86 1.62 9.60
N GLN A 90 -3.13 2.38 10.43
CA GLN A 90 -3.74 3.10 11.56
C GLN A 90 -4.75 4.16 11.08
N LEU A 91 -4.40 4.91 10.03
CA LEU A 91 -5.32 5.89 9.42
C LEU A 91 -6.60 5.21 8.88
N LEU A 92 -6.48 4.02 8.28
CA LEU A 92 -7.63 3.24 7.81
C LEU A 92 -8.51 2.73 8.98
N MET A 93 -7.92 2.33 10.10
CA MET A 93 -8.68 1.95 11.30
C MET A 93 -9.45 3.14 11.88
N ILE A 94 -8.86 4.34 11.87
CA ILE A 94 -9.55 5.57 12.29
C ILE A 94 -10.71 5.90 11.34
N ALA A 95 -10.53 5.71 10.03
CA ALA A 95 -11.55 6.04 9.03
C ALA A 95 -12.80 5.15 9.09
N VAL A 96 -12.70 3.95 9.67
CA VAL A 96 -13.83 3.03 9.87
C VAL A 96 -14.42 3.10 11.28
N ASP A 97 -13.71 3.68 12.26
CA ASP A 97 -14.17 3.77 13.65
C ASP A 97 -15.37 4.73 13.77
N PRO A 98 -16.58 4.22 14.11
CA PRO A 98 -17.76 5.06 14.30
C PRO A 98 -17.60 6.09 15.43
N LYS A 99 -16.70 5.86 16.39
CA LYS A 99 -16.44 6.76 17.51
C LYS A 99 -15.54 7.94 17.15
N MET A 100 -14.74 7.80 16.09
CA MET A 100 -13.83 8.84 15.60
C MET A 100 -14.52 9.86 14.69
N ASN A 101 -15.74 9.57 14.21
CA ASN A 101 -16.47 10.48 13.34
C ASN A 101 -17.65 11.15 14.05
N THR A 102 -17.76 12.47 13.89
CA THR A 102 -18.90 13.28 14.32
C THR A 102 -20.13 13.15 13.40
N ARG A 103 -20.10 12.38 12.29
CA ARG A 103 -21.22 12.21 11.34
C ARG A 103 -21.42 10.85 10.64
N GLY A 104 -20.56 9.82 10.80
CA GLY A 104 -20.79 8.47 10.20
C GLY A 104 -19.55 7.62 9.87
N VAL A 105 -19.68 6.53 9.12
CA VAL A 105 -18.53 5.72 8.64
C VAL A 105 -18.01 6.32 7.33
N LEU A 106 -16.70 6.54 7.20
CA LEU A 106 -16.11 7.16 5.99
C LEU A 106 -15.68 6.13 4.94
N ILE A 107 -15.16 4.99 5.38
CA ILE A 107 -14.76 3.86 4.53
C ILE A 107 -15.54 2.64 5.02
N PRO A 108 -16.28 1.94 4.16
CA PRO A 108 -16.94 0.68 4.53
C PRO A 108 -15.94 -0.34 5.09
N LEU A 109 -16.37 -1.14 6.06
CA LEU A 109 -15.49 -2.12 6.72
C LEU A 109 -14.87 -3.13 5.75
N ASP A 110 -15.63 -3.59 4.76
CA ASP A 110 -15.12 -4.50 3.73
C ASP A 110 -14.01 -3.87 2.88
N ASP A 111 -14.16 -2.58 2.55
CA ASP A 111 -13.15 -1.85 1.79
C ASP A 111 -11.89 -1.64 2.62
N GLN A 112 -12.04 -1.30 3.90
CA GLN A 112 -10.94 -1.18 4.85
C GLN A 112 -10.16 -2.50 4.99
N ARG A 113 -10.86 -3.62 5.10
CA ARG A 113 -10.26 -4.95 5.21
C ARG A 113 -9.45 -5.30 3.97
N ARG A 114 -10.05 -5.17 2.78
CA ARG A 114 -9.38 -5.42 1.49
C ARG A 114 -8.15 -4.53 1.31
N TRP A 115 -8.22 -3.28 1.78
CA TRP A 115 -7.07 -2.38 1.75
C TRP A 115 -5.96 -2.87 2.68
N CYS A 116 -6.30 -3.30 3.90
CA CYS A 116 -5.31 -3.85 4.84
C CYS A 116 -4.65 -5.12 4.32
N GLU A 117 -5.38 -5.99 3.62
CA GLU A 117 -4.83 -7.19 2.96
C GLU A 117 -3.78 -6.81 1.90
N LYS A 118 -4.02 -5.76 1.10
CA LYS A 118 -3.02 -5.22 0.16
C LYS A 118 -1.77 -4.71 0.87
N LEU A 119 -1.94 -3.99 1.99
CA LEU A 119 -0.82 -3.50 2.80
C LEU A 119 -0.04 -4.66 3.43
N GLU A 120 -0.70 -5.75 3.82
CA GLU A 120 -0.06 -6.96 4.32
C GLU A 120 0.77 -7.68 3.26
N GLU A 121 0.24 -7.82 2.06
CA GLU A 121 1.01 -8.34 0.92
C GLU A 121 2.26 -7.49 0.66
N MET A 122 2.13 -6.16 0.66
CA MET A 122 3.26 -5.24 0.52
C MET A 122 4.30 -5.41 1.63
N GLY A 123 3.86 -5.52 2.89
CA GLY A 123 4.75 -5.74 4.04
C GLY A 123 5.53 -7.05 3.95
N LYS A 124 4.90 -8.13 3.46
CA LYS A 124 5.58 -9.42 3.24
C LYS A 124 6.69 -9.31 2.19
N ILE A 125 6.41 -8.65 1.07
CA ILE A 125 7.40 -8.41 0.00
C ILE A 125 8.55 -7.54 0.53
N LEU A 126 8.22 -6.47 1.25
CA LEU A 126 9.22 -5.57 1.86
C LEU A 126 10.11 -6.30 2.87
N GLY A 127 9.53 -7.14 3.72
CA GLY A 127 10.27 -7.95 4.68
C GLY A 127 11.21 -8.97 4.02
N SER A 128 10.77 -9.60 2.92
CA SER A 128 11.63 -10.46 2.09
C SER A 128 12.84 -9.69 1.57
N TRP A 129 12.62 -8.48 1.06
CA TRP A 129 13.70 -7.62 0.56
C TRP A 129 14.68 -7.21 1.68
N LEU A 130 14.17 -6.78 2.83
CA LEU A 130 14.98 -6.45 4.01
C LEU A 130 15.83 -7.63 4.49
N ASN A 131 15.30 -8.85 4.44
CA ASN A 131 16.04 -10.05 4.82
C ASN A 131 17.19 -10.39 3.87
N LYS A 132 17.07 -10.04 2.58
CA LYS A 132 18.15 -10.22 1.57
C LYS A 132 19.27 -9.18 1.72
N LEU A 133 19.02 -8.09 2.45
CA LEU A 133 20.00 -7.03 2.73
C LEU A 133 20.72 -7.22 4.07
N LYS A 134 20.41 -8.29 4.81
CA LYS A 134 21.15 -8.71 6.01
C LYS A 134 22.38 -9.51 5.61
#